data_AF-A0A419JAJ1-F1
#
_entry.id   AF-A0A419JAJ1-F1
#
_cell.length_a   1.000
_cell.length_b   1.000
_cell.length_c   1.000
_cell.angle_alpha   90.00
_cell.angle_beta   90.00
_cell.angle_gamma   90.00
#
_symmetry.space_group_name_H-M   'P 1'
#
loop_
_entity.id
_entity.type
_entity.pdbx_description
1 polymer ?
#
loop_
_entity_poly.entity_id
_entity_poly.type
_entity_poly.pdbx_seq_one_letter_code
_entity_poly.pdbx_strand_id
1 'polypeptide(L)' 'SNIPYTLLAFYPCYIMNDLPTTSKKQALECKKAAEKYLKNVRIGNIHLLT' A
#
# COMPACT_ATOMS: atom_id res chain seq x y z
N SER A 1 2.12 -10.93 17.42
CA SER A 1 2.73 -11.25 16.10
C SER A 1 3.72 -10.17 15.71
N ASN A 2 4.99 -10.52 15.49
CA ASN A 2 6.06 -9.56 15.14
C ASN A 2 6.42 -9.61 13.64
N ILE A 3 5.64 -10.35 12.84
CA ILE A 3 5.90 -10.55 11.42
C ILE A 3 5.74 -9.21 10.69
N PRO A 4 6.75 -8.75 9.94
CA PRO A 4 6.65 -7.52 9.16
C PRO A 4 5.67 -7.71 7.99
N TYR A 5 4.71 -6.80 7.86
CA TYR A 5 3.72 -6.77 6.80
C TYR A 5 4.01 -5.61 5.85
N THR A 6 4.01 -5.87 4.55
CA THR A 6 4.30 -4.86 3.52
C THR A 6 3.07 -4.65 2.64
N LEU A 7 2.53 -3.43 2.66
CA LEU A 7 1.46 -2.98 1.77
C LEU A 7 2.09 -2.51 0.46
N LEU A 8 1.85 -3.22 -0.64
CA LEU A 8 2.42 -2.87 -1.95
C LEU A 8 1.54 -1.84 -2.65
N ALA A 9 2.13 -0.71 -3.07
CA ALA A 9 1.46 0.24 -3.95
C ALA A 9 1.16 -0.41 -5.31
N PHE A 10 -0.06 -0.22 -5.79
CA PHE A 10 -0.52 -0.76 -7.07
C PHE A 10 -0.08 0.10 -8.25
N TYR A 11 0.40 -0.56 -9.31
CA TYR A 11 0.84 0.06 -10.55
C TYR A 11 0.18 -0.60 -11.77
N PRO A 12 -0.60 0.15 -12.56
CA PRO A 12 -1.40 -0.36 -13.67
C PRO A 12 -0.57 -0.42 -14.97
N CYS A 13 0.31 -1.41 -15.11
CA CYS A 13 1.21 -1.49 -16.29
C CYS A 13 1.01 -2.75 -17.15
N TYR A 14 0.21 -3.72 -16.69
CA TYR A 14 0.05 -4.99 -17.41
C TYR A 14 -1.38 -5.23 -17.87
N ILE A 15 -2.20 -5.90 -17.03
CA ILE A 15 -3.56 -6.33 -17.40
C ILE A 15 -4.64 -5.38 -16.87
N MET A 16 -4.30 -4.52 -15.91
CA MET A 16 -5.23 -3.64 -15.21
C MET A 16 -4.92 -2.17 -15.51
N ASN A 17 -4.87 -1.82 -16.80
CA ASN A 17 -4.50 -0.47 -17.25
C ASN A 17 -5.65 0.54 -17.13
N ASP A 18 -6.85 0.07 -16.78
CA ASP A 18 -8.06 0.84 -16.52
C ASP A 18 -8.19 1.30 -15.07
N LEU A 19 -7.39 0.75 -14.16
CA LEU A 19 -7.39 1.11 -12.74
C LEU A 19 -6.39 2.23 -12.43
N PRO A 20 -6.76 3.20 -11.57
CA PRO A 20 -5.82 4.23 -11.12
C PRO A 20 -4.72 3.63 -10.23
N THR A 21 -3.55 4.27 -10.21
CA THR A 21 -2.50 3.99 -9.24
C THR A 21 -3.01 4.18 -7.81
N THR A 22 -2.41 3.47 -6.84
CA THR A 22 -2.74 3.72 -5.43
C THR A 22 -2.35 5.15 -5.08
N SER A 23 -3.33 5.96 -4.65
CA SER A 23 -3.05 7.33 -4.18
C SER A 23 -2.29 7.32 -2.86
N LYS A 24 -1.45 8.34 -2.62
CA LYS A 24 -0.75 8.50 -1.32
C LYS A 24 -1.71 8.50 -0.13
N LYS A 25 -2.87 9.15 -0.28
CA LYS A 25 -3.89 9.23 0.76
C LYS A 25 -4.44 7.84 1.09
N GLN A 26 -4.81 7.07 0.08
CA GLN A 26 -5.34 5.71 0.27
C GLN A 26 -4.28 4.79 0.91
N ALA A 27 -3.04 4.83 0.43
CA ALA A 27 -1.96 4.02 1.00
C ALA A 27 -1.73 4.33 2.48
N LEU A 28 -1.77 5.61 2.87
CA LEU A 28 -1.60 6.04 4.25
C LEU A 28 -2.78 5.62 5.14
N GLU A 29 -4.01 5.77 4.68
CA GLU A 29 -5.21 5.32 5.40
C GLU A 29 -5.21 3.79 5.60
N CYS A 30 -4.83 3.02 4.57
CA CYS A 30 -4.65 1.58 4.68
C CYS A 30 -3.56 1.20 5.69
N LYS A 31 -2.43 1.92 5.71
CA LYS A 31 -1.38 1.72 6.71
C LYS A 31 -1.89 1.96 8.12
N LYS A 32 -2.57 3.09 8.36
CA LYS A 32 -3.15 3.41 9.69
C LYS A 32 -4.15 2.34 10.13
N ALA A 33 -4.98 1.84 9.22
CA ALA A 33 -5.94 0.78 9.53
C ALA A 33 -5.23 -0.53 9.90
N ALA A 34 -4.19 -0.91 9.14
CA ALA A 34 -3.40 -2.10 9.40
C ALA A 34 -2.60 -2.01 10.71
N GLU A 35 -2.06 -0.83 11.04
CA GLU A 35 -1.31 -0.57 12.29
C GLU A 35 -2.16 -0.77 13.55
N LYS A 36 -3.50 -0.71 13.46
CA LYS A 36 -4.39 -1.05 14.59
C LYS A 36 -4.33 -2.54 14.97
N TYR A 37 -3.96 -3.41 14.02
CA TYR A 37 -3.97 -4.87 14.19
C TYR A 37 -2.58 -5.50 14.05
N LEU A 38 -1.65 -4.81 13.39
CA LEU A 38 -0.31 -5.29 13.06
C LEU A 38 0.74 -4.31 13.58
N LYS A 39 1.78 -4.82 14.26
CA LYS A 39 2.83 -3.97 14.85
C LYS A 39 3.84 -3.40 13.83
N ASN A 40 4.08 -4.13 12.73
CA ASN A 40 5.16 -3.83 11.78
C ASN A 40 4.62 -3.69 10.37
N VAL A 41 3.92 -2.59 10.07
CA VAL A 41 3.35 -2.32 8.73
C VAL A 41 4.20 -1.29 7.99
N ARG A 42 4.62 -1.61 6.77
CA ARG A 42 5.32 -0.69 5.87
C ARG A 42 4.61 -0.59 4.53
N ILE A 43 4.73 0.54 3.85
CA ILE A 43 4.28 0.67 2.46
C ILE A 43 5.49 0.44 1.56
N GLY A 44 5.40 -0.54 0.66
CA GLY A 44 6.36 -0.79 -0.40
C GLY A 44 5.99 -0.03 -1.67
N ASN A 45 6.94 0.10 -2.60
CA ASN A 45 6.74 0.78 -3.88
C ASN A 45 6.20 2.21 -3.75
N ILE A 46 6.68 2.94 -2.73
CA ILE A 46 6.23 4.31 -2.42
C ILE A 46 6.40 5.27 -3.62
N HIS A 47 7.38 5.01 -4.48
CA HIS A 47 7.63 5.77 -5.71
C HIS A 47 6.50 5.65 -6.75
N LEU A 48 5.62 4.65 -6.64
CA LEU A 48 4.45 4.46 -7.50
C LEU A 48 3.21 5.20 -6.96
N LEU A 49 3.30 5.78 -5.76
CA LEU A 49 2.21 6.55 -5.18
C LEU A 49 2.16 7.95 -5.80
N THR A 50 1.07 8.22 -6.51
CA THR A 50 0.69 9.54 -7.01
C THR A 50 0.09 10.38 -5.89
#